data_AF-A0A6M6JFL7-F1
#
_entry.id   AF-A0A6M6JFL7-F1
#
_cell.length_a   1.000
_cell.length_b   1.000
_cell.length_c   1.000
_cell.angle_alpha   90.00
_cell.angle_beta   90.00
_cell.angle_gamma   90.00
#
_symmetry.space_group_name_H-M   'P 1'
#
loop_
_entity.id
_entity.type
_entity.pdbx_description
1 polymer ?
#
loop_
_entity_poly.entity_id
_entity_poly.type
_entity_poly.pdbx_seq_one_letter_code
_entity_poly.pdbx_strand_id
1 'polypeptide(L)'
;MAPTTTSATDLSLVTDLFVMAERMLVEVLGRIRHGDGKIVLPPLRPAGAPATIRESVARHVRDEARLAGIPDDVELGSDPQATVVRLSDAAVAAVRGGGVDAEELLLATIDRCFLAHDVAFHLGSTACPLPEELARPLWEITDPRSAEFRERGIFGEPLLPMPPHVSWRDRFLRTAGRDPHPHFD
;
A
#
# COMPACT_ATOMS: atom_id res chain seq x y z
N MET A 1 21.09 17.43 25.63
CA MET A 1 20.29 16.92 24.50
C MET A 1 20.15 15.43 24.70
N ALA A 2 18.97 14.96 25.12
CA ALA A 2 18.73 13.53 25.30
C ALA A 2 18.62 12.87 23.91
N PRO A 3 19.10 11.63 23.74
CA PRO A 3 18.82 10.88 22.53
C PRO A 3 17.31 10.63 22.46
N THR A 4 16.66 11.16 21.42
CA THR A 4 15.27 10.85 21.10
C THR A 4 15.22 9.35 20.82
N THR A 5 14.66 8.59 21.75
CA THR A 5 14.42 7.16 21.61
C THR A 5 13.57 6.96 20.36
N THR A 6 14.15 6.34 19.33
CA THR A 6 13.41 5.79 18.20
C THR A 6 12.27 4.95 18.76
N SER A 7 11.05 5.48 18.72
CA SER A 7 9.88 4.74 19.19
C SER A 7 9.77 3.51 18.33
N ALA A 8 9.94 2.32 18.92
CA ALA A 8 9.62 1.07 18.25
C ALA A 8 8.18 1.19 17.74
N THR A 9 7.98 0.94 16.44
CA THR A 9 6.64 0.98 15.83
C THR A 9 5.76 -0.03 16.56
N ASP A 10 4.65 0.42 17.13
CA ASP A 10 3.73 -0.44 17.88
C ASP A 10 3.12 -1.49 16.94
N LEU A 11 3.50 -2.76 17.15
CA LEU A 11 3.05 -3.89 16.34
C LEU A 11 1.53 -4.02 16.33
N SER A 12 0.85 -3.70 17.43
CA SER A 12 -0.62 -3.77 17.48
C SER A 12 -1.24 -2.74 16.54
N LEU A 13 -0.74 -1.49 16.60
CA LEU A 13 -1.19 -0.43 15.71
C LEU A 13 -0.92 -0.79 14.24
N VAL A 14 0.29 -1.25 13.91
CA VAL A 14 0.62 -1.62 12.53
C VAL A 14 -0.23 -2.78 12.04
N THR A 15 -0.57 -3.74 12.91
CA THR A 15 -1.49 -4.83 12.57
C THR A 15 -2.87 -4.32 12.20
N ASP A 16 -3.41 -3.35 12.94
CA ASP A 16 -4.71 -2.75 12.62
C ASP A 16 -4.66 -1.96 11.30
N LEU A 17 -3.58 -1.21 11.06
CA LEU A 17 -3.35 -0.47 9.81
C LEU A 17 -3.23 -1.41 8.61
N PHE A 18 -2.51 -2.52 8.77
CA PHE A 18 -2.39 -3.55 7.75
C PHE A 18 -3.76 -4.12 7.36
N VAL A 19 -4.58 -4.47 8.35
CA VAL A 19 -5.92 -5.02 8.07
C VAL A 19 -6.81 -4.00 7.38
N MET A 20 -6.73 -2.72 7.77
CA MET A 20 -7.47 -1.65 7.09
C MET A 20 -6.99 -1.47 5.63
N ALA A 21 -5.67 -1.46 5.41
CA ALA A 21 -5.08 -1.31 4.09
C ALA A 21 -5.41 -2.50 3.17
N GLU A 22 -5.40 -3.73 3.69
CA GLU A 22 -5.74 -4.92 2.89
C GLU A 22 -7.22 -4.91 2.48
N ARG A 23 -8.13 -4.61 3.41
CA ARG A 23 -9.56 -4.52 3.09
C ARG A 23 -9.84 -3.48 2.02
N MET A 24 -9.26 -2.29 2.17
CA MET A 24 -9.34 -1.22 1.17
C MET A 24 -8.79 -1.70 -0.19
N LEU A 25 -7.62 -2.34 -0.21
CA LEU A 25 -7.03 -2.83 -1.45
C LEU A 25 -7.92 -3.88 -2.12
N VAL A 26 -8.41 -4.88 -1.39
CA VAL A 26 -9.33 -5.91 -1.92
C VAL A 26 -10.58 -5.28 -2.54
N GLU A 27 -11.16 -4.25 -1.92
CA GLU A 27 -12.30 -3.51 -2.48
C GLU A 27 -11.95 -2.77 -3.77
N VAL A 28 -10.75 -2.19 -3.86
CA VAL A 28 -10.28 -1.53 -5.09
C VAL A 28 -10.02 -2.56 -6.19
N LEU A 29 -9.35 -3.67 -5.87
CA LEU A 29 -9.04 -4.73 -6.82
C LEU A 29 -10.33 -5.40 -7.35
N GLY A 30 -11.37 -5.51 -6.53
CA GLY A 30 -12.68 -5.99 -6.94
C GLY A 30 -13.40 -5.14 -8.00
N ARG A 31 -12.88 -3.95 -8.31
CA ARG A 31 -13.42 -3.08 -9.36
C ARG A 31 -12.79 -3.32 -10.74
N ILE A 32 -11.70 -4.11 -10.80
CA ILE A 32 -11.00 -4.44 -12.04
C ILE A 32 -11.93 -5.27 -12.94
N ARG A 33 -12.15 -4.78 -14.17
CA ARG A 33 -12.98 -5.43 -15.18
C ARG A 33 -12.12 -6.15 -16.22
N HIS A 34 -12.80 -6.91 -17.07
CA HIS A 34 -12.17 -7.56 -18.21
C HIS A 34 -11.51 -6.52 -19.14
N GLY A 35 -10.18 -6.57 -19.24
CA GLY A 35 -9.38 -5.65 -20.07
C GLY A 35 -8.47 -4.73 -19.25
N ASP A 36 -8.90 -4.34 -18.05
CA ASP A 36 -8.17 -3.40 -17.18
C ASP A 36 -6.81 -3.93 -16.74
N GLY A 37 -6.66 -5.26 -16.69
CA GLY A 37 -5.42 -5.92 -16.35
C GLY A 37 -4.21 -5.54 -17.23
N LYS A 38 -4.43 -4.93 -18.41
CA LYS A 38 -3.36 -4.45 -19.32
C LYS A 38 -2.92 -3.01 -19.06
N ILE A 39 -3.65 -2.26 -18.23
CA ILE A 39 -3.30 -0.88 -17.88
C ILE A 39 -1.96 -0.91 -17.14
N VAL A 40 -1.02 -0.08 -17.56
CA VAL A 40 0.31 0.04 -16.95
C VAL A 40 0.25 1.04 -15.82
N LEU A 41 0.62 0.61 -14.62
CA LEU A 41 0.78 1.45 -13.44
C LEU A 41 2.22 1.98 -13.37
N PRO A 42 2.45 3.13 -12.72
CA PRO A 42 3.79 3.56 -12.37
C PRO A 42 4.48 2.54 -11.45
N PRO A 43 5.81 2.61 -11.30
CA PRO A 43 6.51 1.80 -10.30
C PRO A 43 5.90 1.94 -8.90
N LEU A 44 5.68 0.81 -8.22
CA LEU A 44 5.19 0.82 -6.82
C LEU A 44 6.21 1.49 -5.88
N ARG A 45 7.50 1.33 -6.17
CA ARG A 45 8.64 1.92 -5.46
C ARG A 45 9.48 2.71 -6.49
N PRO A 46 10.12 3.84 -6.14
CA PRO A 46 10.86 4.68 -7.08
C PRO A 46 11.87 3.97 -7.98
N ALA A 47 12.61 2.98 -7.47
CA ALA A 47 13.61 2.22 -8.25
C ALA A 47 13.01 1.03 -9.03
N GLY A 48 11.69 0.81 -8.93
CA GLY A 48 11.00 -0.28 -9.61
C GLY A 48 10.74 0.01 -11.09
N ALA A 49 10.33 -1.02 -11.81
CA ALA A 49 9.81 -0.88 -13.16
C ALA A 49 8.28 -0.65 -13.12
N PRO A 50 7.72 0.09 -14.09
CA PRO A 50 6.28 0.08 -14.34
C PRO A 50 5.78 -1.35 -14.56
N ALA A 51 4.55 -1.63 -14.14
CA ALA A 51 3.95 -2.96 -14.26
C ALA A 51 2.47 -2.83 -14.59
N THR A 52 1.94 -3.81 -15.31
CA THR A 52 0.50 -3.88 -15.56
C THR A 52 -0.27 -4.12 -14.27
N ILE A 53 -1.55 -3.74 -14.22
CA ILE A 53 -2.45 -4.10 -13.10
C ILE A 53 -2.38 -5.60 -12.84
N ARG A 54 -2.38 -6.45 -13.89
CA ARG A 54 -2.30 -7.90 -13.72
C ARG A 54 -1.00 -8.34 -13.04
N GLU A 55 0.15 -7.80 -13.43
CA GLU A 55 1.45 -8.12 -12.82
C GLU A 55 1.54 -7.62 -11.38
N SER A 56 0.99 -6.44 -11.10
CA SER A 56 0.93 -5.88 -9.74
C SER A 56 0.03 -6.70 -8.82
N VAL A 57 -1.14 -7.13 -9.30
CA VAL A 57 -2.01 -8.05 -8.55
C VAL A 57 -1.34 -9.41 -8.36
N ALA A 58 -0.68 -9.96 -9.39
CA ALA A 58 0.09 -11.21 -9.29
C ALA A 58 1.26 -11.12 -8.29
N ARG A 59 1.84 -9.94 -8.10
CA ARG A 59 2.82 -9.68 -7.05
C ARG A 59 2.17 -9.65 -5.67
N HIS A 60 1.07 -8.90 -5.54
CA HIS A 60 0.29 -8.81 -4.31
C HIS A 60 -0.12 -10.20 -3.79
N VAL A 61 -0.67 -11.08 -4.64
CA VAL A 61 -1.05 -12.43 -4.19
C VAL A 61 0.13 -13.30 -3.76
N ARG A 62 1.33 -13.10 -4.32
CA ARG A 62 2.54 -13.80 -3.84
C ARG A 62 2.98 -13.28 -2.48
N ASP A 63 2.86 -11.97 -2.26
CA ASP A 63 3.13 -11.36 -0.97
C ASP A 63 2.10 -11.83 0.09
N GLU A 64 0.81 -11.96 -0.26
CA GLU A 64 -0.20 -12.53 0.63
C GLU A 64 0.09 -14.00 0.95
N ALA A 65 0.45 -14.81 -0.06
CA ALA A 65 0.80 -16.21 0.14
C ALA A 65 1.98 -16.34 1.11
N ARG A 66 3.04 -15.53 0.92
CA ARG A 66 4.20 -15.47 1.81
C ARG A 66 3.81 -15.13 3.25
N LEU A 67 3.00 -14.08 3.45
CA LEU A 67 2.52 -13.68 4.78
C LEU A 67 1.64 -14.77 5.43
N ALA A 68 0.87 -15.50 4.62
CA ALA A 68 0.05 -16.62 5.07
C ALA A 68 0.85 -17.92 5.32
N GLY A 69 2.15 -17.95 5.03
CA GLY A 69 2.96 -19.18 5.09
C GLY A 69 2.58 -20.22 4.02
N ILE A 70 1.98 -19.76 2.92
CA ILE A 70 1.64 -20.55 1.74
C ILE A 70 2.79 -20.42 0.72
N PRO A 71 3.14 -21.48 -0.03
CA PRO A 71 4.11 -21.38 -1.13
C PRO A 71 3.81 -20.21 -2.08
N ASP A 72 4.85 -19.53 -2.56
CA ASP A 72 4.76 -18.29 -3.35
C ASP A 72 4.59 -18.52 -4.87
N ASP A 73 4.32 -19.76 -5.28
CA ASP A 73 4.01 -20.16 -6.66
C ASP A 73 2.51 -20.03 -7.00
N VAL A 74 1.75 -19.26 -6.20
CA VAL A 74 0.31 -19.06 -6.43
C VAL A 74 0.06 -18.27 -7.71
N GLU A 75 -0.77 -18.85 -8.58
CA GLU A 75 -1.30 -18.19 -9.77
C GLU A 75 -2.69 -17.60 -9.52
N LEU A 76 -3.03 -16.52 -10.23
CA LEU A 76 -4.36 -15.90 -10.15
C LEU A 76 -5.49 -16.83 -10.63
N GLY A 77 -5.17 -17.80 -11.51
CA GLY A 77 -6.15 -18.72 -12.08
C GLY A 77 -7.20 -18.04 -12.96
N SER A 78 -8.33 -18.72 -13.14
CA SER A 78 -9.48 -18.26 -13.93
C SER A 78 -10.40 -17.29 -13.18
N ASP A 79 -10.33 -17.26 -11.85
CA ASP A 79 -11.05 -16.31 -11.00
C ASP A 79 -10.04 -15.55 -10.11
N PRO A 80 -9.40 -14.49 -10.66
CA PRO A 80 -8.43 -13.70 -9.91
C PRO A 80 -9.00 -13.10 -8.63
N GLN A 81 -10.29 -12.72 -8.62
CA GLN A 81 -10.89 -12.07 -7.46
C GLN A 81 -11.08 -13.04 -6.31
N ALA A 82 -11.56 -14.26 -6.58
CA ALA A 82 -11.65 -15.30 -5.56
C ALA A 82 -10.26 -15.64 -4.99
N THR A 83 -9.23 -15.68 -5.83
CA THR A 83 -7.84 -15.90 -5.39
C THR A 83 -7.34 -14.78 -4.47
N VAL A 84 -7.56 -13.52 -4.85
CA VAL A 84 -7.18 -12.35 -4.03
C VAL A 84 -7.87 -12.39 -2.67
N VAL A 85 -9.20 -12.56 -2.62
CA VAL A 85 -9.95 -12.59 -1.36
C VAL A 85 -9.47 -13.71 -0.44
N ARG A 86 -9.32 -14.93 -0.98
CA ARG A 86 -8.88 -16.10 -0.20
C ARG A 86 -7.50 -15.88 0.42
N LEU A 87 -6.55 -15.33 -0.34
CA LEU A 87 -5.19 -15.10 0.14
C LEU A 87 -5.11 -13.92 1.12
N SER A 88 -5.84 -12.84 0.85
CA SER A 88 -6.01 -11.73 1.80
C SER A 88 -6.51 -12.23 3.15
N ASP A 89 -7.57 -13.04 3.17
CA ASP A 89 -8.12 -13.58 4.42
C ASP A 89 -7.11 -14.45 5.17
N ALA A 90 -6.33 -15.26 4.44
CA ALA A 90 -5.28 -16.09 5.03
C ALA A 90 -4.12 -15.25 5.60
N ALA A 91 -3.67 -14.22 4.87
CA ALA A 91 -2.61 -13.33 5.31
C ALA A 91 -3.05 -12.50 6.53
N VAL A 92 -4.26 -11.96 6.53
CA VAL A 92 -4.84 -11.25 7.70
C VAL A 92 -4.91 -12.16 8.92
N ALA A 93 -5.34 -13.42 8.74
CA ALA A 93 -5.38 -14.38 9.83
C ALA A 93 -3.98 -14.69 10.38
N ALA A 94 -2.99 -14.88 9.51
CA ALA A 94 -1.61 -15.13 9.91
C ALA A 94 -0.98 -13.94 10.64
N VAL A 95 -1.12 -12.73 10.09
CA VAL A 95 -0.62 -11.49 10.72
C VAL A 95 -1.21 -11.28 12.11
N ARG A 96 -2.52 -11.53 12.29
CA ARG A 96 -3.16 -11.48 13.61
C ARG A 96 -2.68 -12.56 14.57
N GLY A 97 -2.26 -13.70 14.05
CA GLY A 97 -1.61 -14.77 14.82
C GLY A 97 -0.18 -14.41 15.27
N GLY A 98 0.39 -13.33 14.74
CA GLY A 98 1.76 -12.89 14.98
C GLY A 98 2.78 -13.61 14.08
N GLY A 99 4.06 -13.23 14.22
CA GLY A 99 5.17 -13.84 13.46
C GLY A 99 5.72 -12.98 12.33
N VAL A 100 5.12 -11.81 12.07
CA VAL A 100 5.65 -10.76 11.20
C VAL A 100 6.10 -9.60 12.07
N ASP A 101 7.30 -9.07 11.83
CA ASP A 101 7.79 -7.92 12.58
C ASP A 101 7.09 -6.62 12.17
N ALA A 102 7.08 -5.63 13.05
CA ALA A 102 6.33 -4.38 12.85
C ALA A 102 6.85 -3.55 11.66
N GLU A 103 8.15 -3.63 11.35
CA GLU A 103 8.73 -2.89 10.24
C GLU A 103 8.33 -3.54 8.91
N GLU A 104 8.46 -4.86 8.80
CA GLU A 104 8.00 -5.61 7.63
C GLU A 104 6.52 -5.37 7.36
N LEU A 105 5.69 -5.41 8.40
CA LEU A 105 4.24 -5.20 8.28
C LEU A 105 3.89 -3.75 7.89
N LEU A 106 4.66 -2.77 8.35
CA LEU A 106 4.51 -1.37 7.95
C LEU A 106 4.83 -1.21 6.45
N LEU A 107 5.91 -1.82 5.96
CA LEU A 107 6.25 -1.79 4.54
C LEU A 107 5.16 -2.43 3.67
N ALA A 108 4.65 -3.59 4.10
CA ALA A 108 3.55 -4.27 3.43
C ALA A 108 2.27 -3.41 3.41
N THR A 109 2.01 -2.65 4.48
CA THR A 109 0.89 -1.71 4.59
C THR A 109 1.04 -0.53 3.61
N ILE A 110 2.24 0.05 3.51
CA ILE A 110 2.55 1.14 2.58
C ILE A 110 2.34 0.69 1.14
N ASP A 111 2.84 -0.49 0.76
CA ASP A 111 2.71 -1.03 -0.59
C ASP A 111 1.23 -1.24 -0.98
N ARG A 112 0.40 -1.72 -0.04
CA ARG A 112 -1.06 -1.84 -0.25
C ARG A 112 -1.71 -0.50 -0.50
N CYS A 113 -1.34 0.51 0.28
CA CYS A 113 -1.88 1.87 0.11
C CYS A 113 -1.50 2.44 -1.26
N PHE A 114 -0.25 2.26 -1.69
CA PHE A 114 0.21 2.73 -3.00
C PHE A 114 -0.49 1.99 -4.14
N LEU A 115 -0.59 0.65 -4.05
CA LEU A 115 -1.26 -0.13 -5.07
C LEU A 115 -2.75 0.22 -5.16
N ALA A 116 -3.44 0.39 -4.03
CA ALA A 116 -4.84 0.78 -4.00
C ALA A 116 -5.04 2.17 -4.64
N HIS A 117 -4.19 3.14 -4.28
CA HIS A 117 -4.21 4.47 -4.89
C HIS A 117 -4.01 4.41 -6.40
N ASP A 118 -2.93 3.76 -6.85
CA ASP A 118 -2.57 3.71 -8.27
C ASP A 118 -3.63 2.97 -9.10
N VAL A 119 -4.15 1.84 -8.61
CA VAL A 119 -5.22 1.10 -9.31
C VAL A 119 -6.49 1.91 -9.36
N ALA A 120 -6.96 2.46 -8.23
CA ALA A 120 -8.20 3.24 -8.21
C ALA A 120 -8.12 4.43 -9.17
N PHE A 121 -6.98 5.13 -9.17
CA PHE A 121 -6.74 6.24 -10.08
C PHE A 121 -6.78 5.82 -11.56
N HIS A 122 -6.04 4.76 -11.94
CA HIS A 122 -5.98 4.32 -13.33
C HIS A 122 -7.27 3.66 -13.83
N LEU A 123 -8.15 3.23 -12.93
CA LEU A 123 -9.53 2.85 -13.24
C LEU A 123 -10.48 4.06 -13.39
N GLY A 124 -9.98 5.29 -13.25
CA GLY A 124 -10.73 6.54 -13.41
C GLY A 124 -11.45 7.01 -12.14
N SER A 125 -11.08 6.51 -10.95
CA SER A 125 -11.63 7.04 -9.70
C SER A 125 -11.16 8.46 -9.47
N THR A 126 -12.11 9.39 -9.28
CA THR A 126 -11.81 10.78 -8.90
C THR A 126 -11.60 10.94 -7.39
N ALA A 127 -11.77 9.88 -6.61
CA ALA A 127 -11.56 9.87 -5.17
C ALA A 127 -10.45 8.90 -4.80
N CYS A 128 -9.46 9.40 -4.04
CA CYS A 128 -8.42 8.59 -3.43
C CYS A 128 -9.06 7.61 -2.42
N PRO A 129 -8.79 6.29 -2.54
CA PRO A 129 -9.48 5.27 -1.74
C PRO A 129 -9.03 5.23 -0.28
N LEU A 130 -7.91 5.87 0.07
CA LEU A 130 -7.36 5.87 1.43
C LEU A 130 -8.31 6.59 2.39
N PRO A 131 -8.87 5.89 3.40
CA PRO A 131 -9.67 6.53 4.43
C PRO A 131 -8.78 7.34 5.38
N GLU A 132 -9.34 8.38 5.99
CA GLU A 132 -8.59 9.27 6.90
C GLU A 132 -8.10 8.52 8.15
N GLU A 133 -8.86 7.53 8.65
CA GLU A 133 -8.46 6.70 9.78
C GLU A 133 -7.24 5.81 9.50
N LEU A 134 -6.96 5.50 8.23
CA LEU A 134 -5.74 4.79 7.81
C LEU A 134 -4.61 5.78 7.53
N ALA A 135 -4.90 6.84 6.77
CA ALA A 135 -3.90 7.75 6.28
C ALA A 135 -3.23 8.58 7.40
N ARG A 136 -4.01 9.01 8.40
CA ARG A 136 -3.48 9.81 9.52
C ARG A 136 -2.41 9.07 10.32
N PRO A 137 -2.69 7.92 10.96
CA PRO A 137 -1.68 7.21 11.74
C PRO A 137 -0.51 6.74 10.86
N LEU A 138 -0.76 6.36 9.61
CA LEU A 138 0.32 5.98 8.69
C LEU A 138 1.26 7.15 8.39
N TRP A 139 0.72 8.36 8.19
CA TRP A 139 1.53 9.58 8.05
C TRP A 139 2.26 9.92 9.34
N GLU A 140 1.61 9.87 10.50
CA GLU A 140 2.24 10.16 11.81
C GLU A 140 3.43 9.22 12.10
N ILE A 141 3.36 7.96 11.66
CA ILE A 141 4.47 6.98 11.75
C ILE A 141 5.57 7.30 10.74
N THR A 142 5.21 7.62 9.50
CA THR A 142 6.16 7.66 8.38
C THR A 142 6.81 9.02 8.14
N ASP A 143 6.15 10.13 8.47
CA ASP A 143 6.66 11.48 8.25
C ASP A 143 7.99 11.77 8.96
N PRO A 144 8.15 11.41 10.26
CA PRO A 144 9.43 11.59 10.97
C PRO A 144 10.57 10.77 10.36
N ARG A 145 10.25 9.70 9.64
CA ARG A 145 11.18 8.77 8.98
C ARG A 145 11.23 8.96 7.46
N SER A 146 10.60 10.00 6.92
CA SER A 146 10.43 10.15 5.47
C SER A 146 11.77 10.23 4.71
N ALA A 147 12.82 10.79 5.33
CA ALA A 147 14.17 10.80 4.76
C ALA A 147 14.78 9.39 4.69
N GLU A 148 14.69 8.61 5.76
CA GLU A 148 15.12 7.21 5.80
C GLU A 148 14.37 6.37 4.76
N PHE A 149 13.06 6.57 4.62
CA PHE A 149 12.25 5.89 3.61
C PHE A 149 12.62 6.28 2.18
N ARG A 150 13.03 7.52 1.93
CA ARG A 150 13.58 7.93 0.62
C ARG A 150 14.91 7.26 0.33
N GLU A 151 15.84 7.23 1.28
CA GLU A 151 17.14 6.57 1.13
C GLU A 151 17.00 5.07 0.85
N ARG A 152 16.01 4.42 1.47
CA ARG A 152 15.67 3.01 1.25
C ARG A 152 14.88 2.75 -0.04
N GLY A 153 14.58 3.77 -0.83
CA GLY A 153 13.80 3.65 -2.07
C GLY A 153 12.35 3.24 -1.85
N ILE A 154 11.77 3.63 -0.70
CA ILE A 154 10.38 3.38 -0.33
C ILE A 154 9.51 4.55 -0.78
N PHE A 155 9.95 5.77 -0.46
CA PHE A 155 9.31 7.02 -0.85
C PHE A 155 10.08 7.70 -1.98
N GLY A 156 9.35 8.42 -2.84
CA GLY A 156 9.92 9.31 -3.85
C GLY A 156 10.19 10.72 -3.31
N GLU A 157 10.56 11.63 -4.22
CA GLU A 157 10.72 13.06 -3.89
C GLU A 157 9.36 13.66 -3.48
N PRO A 158 9.25 14.33 -2.31
CA PRO A 158 7.98 14.84 -1.84
C PRO A 158 7.40 15.94 -2.74
N LEU A 159 6.06 15.99 -2.81
CA LEU A 159 5.35 17.01 -3.59
C LEU A 159 5.14 18.29 -2.76
N LEU A 160 6.11 19.20 -2.86
CA LEU A 160 6.14 20.48 -2.15
C LEU A 160 5.74 21.68 -3.03
N PRO A 161 5.24 22.78 -2.43
CA PRO A 161 4.92 22.94 -1.01
C PRO A 161 3.70 22.10 -0.61
N MET A 162 3.66 21.67 0.66
CA MET A 162 2.46 21.04 1.24
C MET A 162 1.41 22.14 1.46
N PRO A 163 0.19 22.03 0.91
CA PRO A 163 -0.83 23.04 1.16
C PRO A 163 -1.28 23.03 2.64
N PRO A 164 -1.69 24.18 3.20
CA PRO A 164 -1.90 24.33 4.65
C PRO A 164 -3.06 23.48 5.20
N HIS A 165 -4.09 23.23 4.39
CA HIS A 165 -5.30 22.48 4.77
C HIS A 165 -5.57 21.33 3.82
N VAL A 166 -4.66 20.36 3.80
CA VAL A 166 -4.87 19.09 3.09
C VAL A 166 -5.33 17.98 4.04
N SER A 167 -6.10 17.05 3.48
CA SER A 167 -6.49 15.78 4.10
C SER A 167 -5.27 14.96 4.50
N TRP A 168 -5.44 13.98 5.41
CA TRP A 168 -4.33 13.12 5.82
C TRP A 168 -3.86 12.22 4.68
N ARG A 169 -4.76 11.79 3.80
CA ARG A 169 -4.39 11.01 2.60
C ARG A 169 -3.47 11.80 1.67
N ASP A 170 -3.75 13.09 1.46
CA ASP A 170 -2.92 13.95 0.65
C ASP A 170 -1.57 14.20 1.33
N ARG A 171 -1.54 14.37 2.66
CA ARG A 171 -0.26 14.47 3.42
C ARG A 171 0.58 13.22 3.23
N PHE A 172 0.00 12.05 3.46
CA PHE A 172 0.68 10.76 3.30
C PHE A 172 1.24 10.58 1.89
N LEU A 173 0.40 10.70 0.86
CA LEU A 173 0.80 10.48 -0.52
C LEU A 173 1.84 11.51 -0.98
N ARG A 174 1.64 12.80 -0.68
CA ARG A 174 2.59 13.85 -1.07
C ARG A 174 3.93 13.73 -0.35
N THR A 175 3.95 13.33 0.93
CA THR A 175 5.20 13.02 1.64
C THR A 175 5.92 11.82 1.01
N ALA A 176 5.17 10.85 0.48
CA ALA A 176 5.70 9.71 -0.25
C ALA A 176 6.07 9.99 -1.72
N GLY A 177 5.87 11.23 -2.20
CA GLY A 177 6.14 11.63 -3.58
C GLY A 177 5.10 11.16 -4.60
N ARG A 178 3.87 10.92 -4.16
CA ARG A 178 2.74 10.46 -4.97
C ARG A 178 1.66 11.53 -5.04
N ASP A 179 1.18 11.79 -6.25
CA ASP A 179 0.11 12.77 -6.47
C ASP A 179 -1.24 12.18 -6.02
N PRO A 180 -1.93 12.76 -5.01
CA PRO A 180 -3.25 12.31 -4.59
C PRO A 180 -4.34 12.57 -5.65
N HIS A 181 -4.13 13.54 -6.56
CA HIS A 181 -5.09 13.94 -7.58
C HIS A 181 -4.41 14.10 -8.94
N PRO A 182 -3.84 13.03 -9.52
CA PRO A 182 -3.11 13.16 -10.77
C PRO A 182 -4.07 13.63 -11.87
N HIS A 183 -3.76 14.74 -12.53
CA HIS A 183 -4.54 15.20 -13.67
C HIS A 183 -4.13 14.41 -14.92
N PHE A 184 -5.10 13.99 -15.72
CA PHE A 184 -4.85 13.57 -17.09
C PHE A 184 -4.77 14.84 -17.95
N ASP A 185 -3.63 15.06 -18.60
CA ASP A 185 -3.50 16.00 -19.72
C ASP A 185 -4.23 15.46 -20.96
#